data_AF-A0A7Y5V5P2-F1
#
_entry.id   AF-A0A7Y5V5P2-F1
#
_cell.length_a   1.000
_cell.length_b   1.000
_cell.length_c   1.000
_cell.angle_alpha   90.00
_cell.angle_beta   90.00
_cell.angle_gamma   90.00
#
_symmetry.space_group_name_H-M   'P 1'
#
loop_
_entity.id
_entity.type
_entity.pdbx_description
1 polymer ?
#
loop_
_entity_poly.entity_id
_entity_poly.type
_entity_poly.pdbx_seq_one_letter_code
_entity_poly.pdbx_strand_id
1 'polypeptide(L)'
;MAYQPRADRVTPGDHIRVTPEEAPVIPAMLYAFAPLHKFAFGMATGVAGALLMAAVTVAGLLVPGASQLPLYLLEQYFEGYSVSWAGVAIGAAWGFVVAFVGGWFAAFCRNLSLAISAFIIRTRAEFENTREFLDHI
;
A
#
# COMPACT_ATOMS: atom_id res chain seq x y z
N MET A 1 2.81 16.88 -28.54
CA MET A 1 4.28 16.69 -28.55
C MET A 1 4.54 15.20 -28.56
N ALA A 2 5.17 14.68 -29.61
CA ALA A 2 5.46 13.25 -29.75
C ALA A 2 6.82 12.96 -29.11
N TYR A 3 6.87 11.97 -28.21
CA TYR A 3 8.10 11.48 -27.61
C TYR A 3 8.95 10.80 -28.68
N GLN A 4 10.10 11.40 -29.02
CA GLN A 4 11.10 10.81 -29.90
C GLN A 4 12.11 10.05 -29.03
N PRO A 5 12.16 8.71 -29.07
CA PRO A 5 13.15 7.96 -28.30
C PRO A 5 14.56 8.29 -28.81
N ARG A 6 15.44 8.71 -27.89
CA ARG A 6 16.83 9.02 -28.18
C ARG A 6 17.59 7.69 -28.40
N ALA A 7 18.11 7.51 -29.61
CA ALA A 7 18.79 6.29 -30.05
C ALA A 7 20.31 6.33 -29.80
N ASP A 8 20.77 7.08 -28.80
CA ASP A 8 22.16 7.10 -28.39
C ASP A 8 22.48 5.87 -27.53
N ARG A 9 23.48 5.10 -27.98
CA ARG A 9 24.03 3.98 -27.22
C ARG A 9 24.60 4.53 -25.92
N VAL A 10 24.01 4.14 -24.79
CA VAL A 10 24.55 4.41 -23.46
C VAL A 10 25.94 3.78 -23.40
N THR A 11 26.98 4.60 -23.34
CA THR A 11 28.37 4.14 -23.26
C THR A 11 28.81 4.08 -21.80
N PRO A 12 29.63 3.08 -21.39
CA PRO A 12 30.16 3.03 -20.03
C PRO A 12 30.95 4.31 -19.70
N GLY A 13 30.48 5.07 -18.71
CA GLY A 13 31.06 6.36 -18.30
C GLY A 13 30.21 7.58 -18.64
N ASP A 14 29.12 7.41 -19.39
CA ASP A 14 28.21 8.50 -19.73
C ASP A 14 27.38 8.91 -18.49
N HIS A 15 27.41 10.19 -18.16
CA HIS A 15 26.67 10.72 -17.01
C HIS A 15 25.23 10.96 -17.47
N ILE A 16 24.25 10.35 -16.81
CA ILE A 16 22.83 10.60 -17.10
C ILE A 16 22.57 12.09 -16.89
N ARG A 17 22.50 12.85 -18.00
CA ARG A 17 22.17 14.28 -17.98
C ARG A 17 20.68 14.41 -17.81
N VAL A 18 20.25 14.62 -16.57
CA VAL A 18 18.87 14.96 -16.24
C VAL A 18 18.56 16.34 -16.83
N THR A 19 17.61 16.41 -17.77
CA THR A 19 17.17 17.70 -18.30
C THR A 19 16.39 18.49 -17.23
N PRO A 20 16.32 19.84 -17.31
CA PRO A 20 15.57 20.64 -16.35
C PRO A 20 14.09 20.24 -16.23
N GLU A 21 13.53 19.63 -17.28
CA GLU A 21 12.17 19.13 -17.36
C GLU A 21 11.99 17.76 -16.64
N GLU A 22 13.03 16.92 -16.63
CA GLU A 22 13.03 15.61 -15.96
C GLU A 22 13.40 15.69 -14.46
N ALA A 23 14.07 16.78 -14.05
CA ALA A 23 14.49 17.02 -12.67
C ALA A 23 13.40 16.82 -11.60
N PRO A 24 12.11 17.16 -11.82
CA PRO A 24 11.04 16.91 -10.86
C PRO A 24 10.50 15.47 -10.89
N VAL A 25 10.67 14.76 -12.01
CA VAL A 25 10.05 13.43 -12.24
C VAL A 25 10.83 12.31 -11.54
N ILE A 26 12.15 12.41 -11.51
CA ILE A 26 13.05 11.43 -10.87
C ILE A 26 12.74 11.22 -9.38
N PRO A 27 12.63 12.27 -8.54
CA PRO A 27 12.28 12.08 -7.12
C PRO A 27 10.87 11.52 -6.93
N ALA A 28 9.89 11.89 -7.77
CA ALA A 28 8.54 11.33 -7.71
C ALA A 28 8.51 9.83 -8.01
N MET A 29 9.31 9.37 -8.98
CA MET A 29 9.50 7.94 -9.26
C MET A 29 10.14 7.22 -8.06
N LEU A 30 11.18 7.79 -7.45
CA LEU A 30 11.84 7.20 -6.28
C LEU A 30 10.86 6.96 -5.11
N TYR A 31 9.96 7.90 -4.84
CA TYR A 31 8.92 7.71 -3.82
C TYR A 31 7.89 6.64 -4.21
N ALA A 32 7.53 6.52 -5.49
CA ALA A 32 6.62 5.49 -5.96
C ALA A 32 7.19 4.08 -5.78
N PHE A 33 8.50 3.90 -5.94
CA PHE A 33 9.20 2.62 -5.75
C PHE A 33 9.69 2.38 -4.32
N ALA A 34 9.57 3.37 -3.42
CA ALA A 34 9.94 3.19 -2.03
C ALA A 34 9.05 2.10 -1.36
N PRO A 35 9.66 1.14 -0.63
CA PRO A 35 8.91 0.17 0.15
C PRO A 35 8.02 0.86 1.18
N LEU A 36 6.75 0.50 1.22
CA LEU A 36 5.80 1.05 2.17
C LEU A 36 6.05 0.46 3.56
N HIS A 37 6.12 1.30 4.59
CA HIS A 37 6.36 0.80 5.94
C HIS A 37 5.12 0.06 6.48
N LYS A 38 5.19 -1.27 6.50
CA LYS A 38 4.06 -2.17 6.80
C LYS A 38 3.35 -1.84 8.10
N PHE A 39 4.13 -1.63 9.16
CA PHE A 39 3.59 -1.32 10.48
C PHE A 39 2.99 0.09 10.54
N ALA A 40 3.59 1.08 9.87
CA ALA A 40 3.08 2.45 9.92
C ALA A 40 1.74 2.54 9.18
N PHE A 41 1.65 1.91 8.01
CA PHE A 41 0.40 1.84 7.26
C PHE A 41 -0.67 1.04 8.01
N GLY A 42 -0.32 -0.11 8.58
CA GLY A 42 -1.22 -0.89 9.44
C GLY A 42 -1.72 -0.09 10.65
N MET A 43 -0.86 0.69 11.32
CA MET A 43 -1.27 1.55 12.43
C MET A 43 -2.24 2.64 11.97
N ALA A 44 -1.97 3.28 10.84
CA ALA A 44 -2.84 4.31 10.29
C ALA A 44 -4.23 3.76 9.93
N THR A 45 -4.29 2.63 9.22
CA THR A 45 -5.56 1.99 8.86
C THR A 45 -6.26 1.41 10.09
N GLY A 46 -5.52 0.87 11.06
CA GLY A 46 -6.04 0.41 12.33
C GLY A 46 -6.73 1.52 13.12
N VAL A 47 -6.07 2.66 13.33
CA VAL A 47 -6.67 3.81 14.02
C VAL A 47 -7.90 4.33 13.25
N ALA A 48 -7.82 4.43 11.92
CA ALA A 48 -8.96 4.82 11.11
C ALA A 48 -10.14 3.83 11.25
N GLY A 49 -9.88 2.53 11.25
CA GLY A 49 -10.88 1.48 11.45
C GLY A 49 -11.50 1.51 12.85
N ALA A 50 -10.69 1.77 13.88
CA ALA A 50 -11.16 1.93 15.25
C ALA A 50 -12.11 3.12 15.39
N LEU A 51 -11.74 4.27 14.82
CA LEU A 51 -12.55 5.47 14.83
C LEU A 51 -13.84 5.29 14.02
N LEU A 52 -13.76 4.63 12.86
CA LEU A 52 -14.94 4.32 12.04
C LEU A 52 -15.92 3.43 12.81
N MET A 53 -15.42 2.36 13.44
CA MET A 53 -16.24 1.46 14.25
C MET A 53 -16.87 2.19 15.43
N ALA A 54 -16.09 2.98 16.17
CA ALA A 54 -16.61 3.79 17.26
C ALA A 54 -17.70 4.76 16.78
N ALA A 55 -17.48 5.45 15.66
CA ALA A 55 -18.42 6.39 15.08
C ALA A 55 -19.73 5.70 14.67
N VAL A 56 -19.66 4.54 14.01
CA VAL A 56 -20.84 3.76 13.59
C VAL A 56 -21.62 3.26 14.81
N THR A 57 -20.95 2.72 15.83
CA THR A 57 -21.62 2.26 17.05
C THR A 57 -22.26 3.42 17.83
N VAL A 58 -21.57 4.56 17.96
CA VAL A 58 -22.10 5.77 18.60
C VAL A 58 -23.29 6.34 17.80
N ALA A 59 -23.20 6.37 16.47
CA ALA A 59 -24.32 6.79 15.63
C ALA A 59 -25.53 5.86 15.81
N GLY A 60 -25.30 4.55 15.91
CA GLY A 60 -26.33 3.56 16.23
C GLY A 60 -27.03 3.78 17.58
N LEU A 61 -26.34 4.37 18.56
CA LEU A 61 -26.88 4.69 19.88
C LEU A 61 -27.61 6.03 19.93
N LEU A 62 -27.11 7.05 19.23
CA LEU A 62 -27.56 8.43 19.37
C LEU A 62 -28.54 8.89 18.29
N VAL A 63 -28.50 8.29 17.10
CA VAL A 63 -29.30 8.73 15.95
C VAL A 63 -30.62 7.97 15.91
N PRO A 64 -31.77 8.65 16.11
CA PRO A 64 -33.08 8.01 15.98
C PRO A 64 -33.25 7.44 14.57
N GLY A 65 -33.56 6.14 14.46
CA GLY A 65 -33.69 5.43 13.18
C GLY A 65 -32.43 4.73 12.68
N ALA A 66 -31.27 4.94 13.31
CA ALA A 66 -30.06 4.16 13.01
C ALA A 66 -30.20 2.67 13.40
N SER A 67 -31.21 2.31 14.19
CA SER A 67 -31.62 0.92 14.46
C SER A 67 -32.04 0.14 13.20
N GLN A 68 -32.29 0.82 12.08
CA GLN A 68 -32.53 0.17 10.78
C GLN A 68 -31.24 -0.42 10.18
N LEU A 69 -30.07 0.07 10.59
CA LEU A 69 -28.82 -0.57 10.25
C LEU A 69 -28.69 -1.83 11.13
N PRO A 70 -28.51 -3.02 10.55
CA PRO A 70 -28.47 -4.27 11.30
C PRO A 70 -27.10 -4.45 12.00
N LEU A 71 -26.69 -3.49 12.84
CA LEU A 71 -25.44 -3.52 13.61
C LEU A 71 -25.37 -4.73 14.54
N TYR A 72 -26.52 -5.31 14.91
CA TYR A 72 -26.57 -6.56 15.66
C TYR A 72 -25.86 -7.72 14.93
N LEU A 73 -25.71 -7.68 13.60
CA LEU A 73 -24.97 -8.71 12.87
C LEU A 73 -23.48 -8.68 13.19
N LEU A 74 -22.91 -7.53 13.58
CA LEU A 74 -21.51 -7.44 13.97
C LEU A 74 -21.21 -8.24 15.24
N GLU A 75 -22.20 -8.47 16.11
CA GLU A 75 -22.07 -9.33 17.30
C GLU A 75 -21.70 -10.77 16.92
N GLN A 76 -22.07 -11.23 15.72
CA GLN A 76 -21.70 -12.57 15.24
C GLN A 76 -20.24 -12.68 14.81
N TYR A 77 -19.59 -11.56 14.50
CA TYR A 77 -18.19 -11.52 14.03
C TYR A 77 -17.24 -11.02 15.11
N PHE A 78 -17.71 -10.12 15.98
CA PHE A 78 -16.93 -9.48 17.02
C PHE A 78 -17.40 -9.97 18.38
N GLU A 79 -16.62 -10.88 18.95
CA GLU A 79 -16.92 -11.45 20.26
C GLU A 79 -17.00 -10.34 21.33
N GLY A 80 -18.08 -10.36 22.10
CA GLY A 80 -18.39 -9.37 23.14
C GLY A 80 -18.92 -8.03 22.61
N TYR A 81 -19.06 -7.85 21.29
CA TYR A 81 -19.64 -6.65 20.73
C TYR A 81 -21.16 -6.63 20.88
N SER A 82 -21.69 -5.53 21.42
CA SER A 82 -23.11 -5.22 21.43
C SER A 82 -23.29 -3.74 21.06
N VAL A 83 -24.48 -3.33 20.63
CA VAL A 83 -24.74 -1.89 20.40
C VAL A 83 -24.99 -1.22 21.76
N SER A 84 -23.91 -0.91 22.47
CA SER A 84 -23.90 -0.31 23.80
C SER A 84 -22.66 0.58 23.98
N TRP A 85 -22.62 1.39 25.04
CA TRP A 85 -21.44 2.22 25.35
C TRP A 85 -20.17 1.38 25.56
N ALA A 86 -20.28 0.20 26.18
CA ALA A 86 -19.17 -0.75 26.28
C ALA A 86 -18.80 -1.32 24.90
N GLY A 87 -19.81 -1.59 24.08
CA GLY A 87 -19.66 -2.02 22.70
C GLY A 87 -18.92 -1.04 21.80
N VAL A 88 -18.94 0.27 22.09
CA VAL A 88 -18.11 1.26 21.36
C VAL A 88 -16.63 0.95 21.55
N ALA A 89 -16.19 0.67 22.78
CA ALA A 89 -14.79 0.35 23.06
C ALA A 89 -14.39 -1.01 22.45
N ILE A 90 -15.26 -2.02 22.57
CA ILE A 90 -15.03 -3.35 22.01
C ILE A 90 -15.00 -3.30 20.47
N GLY A 91 -15.95 -2.57 19.88
CA GLY A 91 -16.02 -2.34 18.43
C GLY A 91 -14.82 -1.57 17.90
N ALA A 92 -14.36 -0.56 18.63
CA ALA A 92 -13.13 0.16 18.28
C ALA A 92 -11.90 -0.75 18.32
N ALA A 93 -11.78 -1.63 19.33
CA ALA A 93 -10.69 -2.58 19.43
C ALA A 93 -10.71 -3.60 18.27
N TRP A 94 -11.87 -4.18 17.96
CA TRP A 94 -12.02 -5.07 16.81
C TRP A 94 -11.78 -4.37 15.47
N GLY A 95 -12.32 -3.16 15.31
CA GLY A 95 -12.09 -2.30 14.16
C GLY A 95 -10.60 -1.98 13.96
N PHE A 96 -9.89 -1.71 15.05
CA PHE A 96 -8.44 -1.54 15.03
C PHE A 96 -7.74 -2.80 14.49
N VAL A 97 -8.02 -3.97 15.08
CA VAL A 97 -7.34 -5.21 14.73
C VAL A 97 -7.59 -5.58 13.27
N VAL A 98 -8.86 -5.58 12.83
CA VAL A 98 -9.21 -5.96 11.46
C VAL A 98 -8.59 -5.01 10.44
N ALA A 99 -8.70 -3.69 10.66
CA ALA A 99 -8.15 -2.70 9.74
C ALA A 99 -6.61 -2.62 9.80
N PHE A 100 -6.00 -2.89 10.95
CA PHE A 100 -4.54 -3.01 11.09
C PHE A 100 -4.01 -4.19 10.28
N VAL A 101 -4.60 -5.38 10.46
CA VAL A 101 -4.19 -6.58 9.74
C VAL A 101 -4.39 -6.41 8.24
N GLY A 102 -5.55 -5.88 7.82
CA GLY A 102 -5.84 -5.60 6.42
C GLY A 102 -4.86 -4.61 5.80
N GLY A 103 -4.58 -3.50 6.48
CA GLY A 103 -3.61 -2.50 6.01
C GLY A 103 -2.18 -3.05 5.96
N TRP A 104 -1.73 -3.70 7.04
CA TRP A 104 -0.41 -4.34 7.09
C TRP A 104 -0.23 -5.33 5.94
N PHE A 105 -1.24 -6.16 5.68
CA PHE A 105 -1.22 -7.14 4.60
C PHE A 105 -1.20 -6.47 3.22
N ALA A 106 -1.98 -5.42 3.01
CA ALA A 106 -1.95 -4.65 1.76
C ALA A 106 -0.56 -4.02 1.51
N ALA A 107 0.07 -3.46 2.54
CA ALA A 107 1.43 -2.94 2.45
C ALA A 107 2.46 -4.05 2.16
N PHE A 108 2.29 -5.23 2.77
CA PHE A 108 3.10 -6.40 2.47
C PHE A 108 2.99 -6.83 0.99
N CYS A 109 1.77 -6.98 0.47
CA CYS A 109 1.54 -7.35 -0.93
C CYS A 109 2.13 -6.33 -1.90
N ARG A 110 1.96 -5.03 -1.64
CA ARG A 110 2.56 -3.96 -2.45
C ARG A 110 4.08 -4.10 -2.50
N ASN A 111 4.72 -4.26 -1.35
CA ASN A 111 6.17 -4.38 -1.27
C ASN A 111 6.68 -5.65 -1.95
N LEU A 112 5.95 -6.76 -1.84
CA LEU A 112 6.27 -8.01 -2.50
C LEU A 112 6.21 -7.85 -4.04
N SER A 113 5.17 -7.21 -4.56
CA SER A 113 5.03 -6.93 -6.00
C SER A 113 6.19 -6.08 -6.54
N LEU A 114 6.63 -5.06 -5.78
CA LEU A 114 7.78 -4.24 -6.14
C LEU A 114 9.09 -5.05 -6.13
N ALA A 115 9.30 -5.87 -5.10
CA ALA A 115 10.48 -6.72 -5.01
C ALA A 115 10.56 -7.74 -6.15
N ILE A 116 9.43 -8.38 -6.49
CA ILE A 116 9.36 -9.32 -7.62
C ILE A 116 9.66 -8.61 -8.94
N SER A 117 9.08 -7.43 -9.16
CA SER A 117 9.33 -6.64 -10.37
C SER A 117 10.81 -6.31 -10.52
N ALA A 118 11.45 -5.82 -9.44
CA ALA A 118 12.88 -5.53 -9.43
C ALA A 118 13.74 -6.78 -9.68
N PHE A 119 13.38 -7.91 -9.08
CA PHE A 119 14.06 -9.18 -9.28
C PHE A 119 13.99 -9.66 -10.74
N ILE A 120 12.81 -9.59 -11.36
CA ILE A 120 12.62 -10.00 -12.77
C ILE A 120 13.45 -9.12 -13.71
N ILE A 121 13.44 -7.80 -13.49
CA ILE A 121 14.21 -6.85 -14.32
C ILE A 121 15.72 -7.15 -14.20
N ARG A 122 16.23 -7.33 -12.98
CA ARG A 122 17.64 -7.66 -12.74
C ARG A 122 18.04 -8.98 -13.40
N THR A 123 17.21 -10.00 -13.25
CA THR A 123 17.47 -11.33 -13.81
C THR A 123 17.54 -11.28 -15.34
N ARG A 124 16.64 -10.53 -15.99
CA ARG A 124 16.67 -10.35 -17.45
C ARG A 124 17.94 -9.64 -17.93
N ALA A 125 18.37 -8.61 -17.22
CA ALA A 125 19.59 -7.86 -17.55
C ALA A 125 20.86 -8.73 -17.45
N GLU A 126 20.95 -9.60 -16.44
CA GLU A 126 22.07 -10.54 -16.28
C GLU A 126 22.16 -11.56 -17.42
N PHE A 127 21.00 -12.03 -17.92
CA PHE A 127 20.95 -12.96 -19.06
C PHE A 127 21.34 -12.30 -20.39
N GLU A 128 20.99 -11.03 -20.62
CA GLU A 128 21.42 -10.29 -21.82
C GLU A 128 22.94 -10.10 -21.85
N ASN A 129 23.55 -9.71 -20.73
CA ASN A 129 24.99 -9.52 -20.63
C ASN A 129 25.77 -10.84 -20.82
N THR A 130 25.25 -11.96 -20.31
CA THR A 130 25.86 -13.28 -20.53
C THR A 130 25.79 -13.71 -21.99
N ARG A 131 24.72 -13.35 -22.70
CA ARG A 131 24.56 -13.63 -24.13
C ARG A 131 25.56 -12.86 -24.98
N GLU A 132 25.74 -11.57 -24.70
CA GLU A 132 26.71 -10.70 -25.38
C GLU A 132 28.16 -11.19 -25.22
N PHE A 133 28.52 -11.68 -24.03
CA PHE A 133 29.85 -12.25 -23.79
C PHE A 133 30.11 -13.52 -24.63
N LEU A 134 29.11 -14.38 -24.81
CA LEU A 134 29.24 -15.62 -25.58
C LEU A 134 29.28 -15.37 -27.10
N ASP A 135 28.70 -14.28 -27.59
CA ASP A 135 28.76 -13.88 -29.01
C ASP A 135 30.14 -13.31 -29.41
N HIS A 136 31.07 -13.14 -28.47
CA HIS A 136 32.40 -12.55 -28.69
C HIS A 136 33.57 -13.55 -28.67
N ILE A 137 33.31 -14.84 -28.46
CA ILE A 137 34.32 -15.91 -28.39
C ILE A 137 34.04 -16.98 -29.44
#